data_AF-A0A7M7PDA4-F1
#
_entry.id   AF-A0A7M7PDA4-F1
#
_cell.length_a   1.000
_cell.length_b   1.000
_cell.length_c   1.000
_cell.angle_alpha   90.00
_cell.angle_beta   90.00
_cell.angle_gamma   90.00
#
_symmetry.space_group_name_H-M   'P 1'
#
loop_
_entity.id
_entity.type
_entity.pdbx_description
1 polymer ?
#
loop_
_entity_poly.entity_id
_entity_poly.type
_entity_poly.pdbx_seq_one_letter_code
_entity_poly.pdbx_strand_id
1 'polypeptide(L)'
;MMSSKWFCVVMAAIALFGRGDCLSCICHEDIYPLTPEEWRAQNCPVDVQCPAGSQVIWDICYCCKSECSKLEGDECGGDWDMAGTCGDGLECYIEEPDTSEYRPPIGNCVPLKPTAATA
;
A
#
# COMPACT_ATOMS: atom_id res chain seq x y z
N MET A 1 -11.00 40.22 -19.74
CA MET A 1 -11.69 40.32 -18.43
C MET A 1 -12.61 39.11 -18.30
N MET A 2 -12.20 38.09 -17.55
CA MET A 2 -13.00 36.87 -17.35
C MET A 2 -14.18 37.21 -16.43
N SER A 3 -15.42 36.91 -16.83
CA SER A 3 -16.62 37.24 -16.06
C SER A 3 -16.62 36.49 -14.71
N SER A 4 -17.01 37.17 -13.61
CA SER A 4 -16.97 36.67 -12.23
C SER A 4 -17.61 35.28 -12.04
N LYS A 5 -18.60 34.93 -12.86
CA LYS A 5 -19.24 33.60 -12.86
C LYS A 5 -18.30 32.47 -13.25
N TRP A 6 -17.38 32.71 -14.19
CA TRP A 6 -16.38 31.72 -14.63
C TRP A 6 -15.26 31.55 -13.60
N PHE A 7 -14.97 32.60 -12.84
CA PHE A 7 -13.95 32.56 -11.80
C PHE A 7 -14.32 31.58 -10.67
N CYS A 8 -15.58 31.58 -10.23
CA CYS A 8 -16.07 30.63 -9.23
C CYS A 8 -16.03 29.17 -9.73
N VAL A 9 -16.37 28.94 -11.00
CA VAL A 9 -16.34 27.59 -11.60
C VAL A 9 -14.92 27.05 -11.69
N VAL A 10 -13.96 27.89 -12.10
CA VAL A 10 -12.54 27.52 -12.18
C VAL A 10 -11.96 27.24 -10.79
N MET A 11 -12.27 28.07 -9.79
CA MET A 11 -11.79 27.84 -8.41
C MET A 11 -12.40 26.59 -7.78
N ALA A 12 -13.69 26.31 -8.05
CA ALA A 12 -14.33 25.07 -7.59
C ALA A 12 -13.74 23.83 -8.27
N ALA A 13 -13.41 23.91 -9.56
CA ALA A 13 -12.72 22.84 -10.27
C ALA A 13 -11.31 22.61 -9.68
N ILE A 14 -10.50 23.66 -9.49
CA ILE A 14 -9.16 23.56 -8.91
C ILE A 14 -9.21 22.97 -7.48
N ALA A 15 -10.22 23.33 -6.67
CA ALA A 15 -10.40 22.74 -5.34
C ALA A 15 -10.78 21.25 -5.37
N LEU A 16 -11.41 20.78 -6.45
CA LEU A 16 -11.70 19.36 -6.67
C LEU A 16 -10.48 18.59 -7.21
N PHE A 17 -9.62 19.23 -8.01
CA PHE A 17 -8.39 18.62 -8.54
C PHE A 17 -7.19 18.71 -7.58
N GLY A 18 -7.15 19.69 -6.68
CA GLY A 18 -6.06 19.92 -5.71
C GLY A 18 -6.05 18.94 -4.52
N ARG A 19 -6.69 17.79 -4.66
CA ARG A 19 -6.72 16.70 -3.68
C ARG A 19 -6.07 15.41 -4.21
N GLY A 20 -5.42 15.48 -5.38
CA GLY A 20 -4.79 14.33 -6.04
C GLY A 20 -3.50 13.82 -5.39
N ASP A 21 -2.91 14.59 -4.48
CA ASP A 21 -1.57 14.29 -3.93
C ASP A 21 -1.57 13.12 -2.92
N CYS A 22 -2.75 12.62 -2.53
CA CYS A 22 -2.86 11.50 -1.60
C CYS A 22 -2.66 10.11 -2.24
N LEU A 23 -2.49 10.02 -3.57
CA LEU A 23 -2.27 8.75 -4.28
C LEU A 23 -0.80 8.49 -4.61
N SER A 24 0.09 9.45 -4.31
CA SER A 24 1.53 9.31 -4.50
C SER A 24 2.19 8.75 -3.24
N CYS A 25 2.93 7.66 -3.39
CA CYS A 25 3.85 7.16 -2.37
C CYS A 25 5.03 8.14 -2.23
N ILE A 26 4.90 9.13 -1.36
CA ILE A 26 5.99 10.08 -1.07
C ILE A 26 6.89 9.45 0.00
N CYS A 27 7.82 8.62 -0.47
CA CYS A 27 8.89 8.07 0.34
C CYS A 27 10.16 8.83 0.06
N HIS A 28 10.55 9.71 0.99
CA HIS A 28 11.78 10.48 0.91
C HIS A 28 11.95 11.22 -0.44
N GLU A 29 11.46 12.45 -0.52
CA GLU A 29 11.73 13.29 -1.68
C GLU A 29 13.18 13.80 -1.62
N ASP A 30 13.96 13.66 -2.71
CA ASP A 30 15.36 14.13 -2.85
C ASP A 30 15.56 15.64 -2.58
N ILE A 31 14.46 16.36 -2.29
CA ILE A 31 14.41 17.79 -2.01
C ILE A 31 14.78 18.08 -0.54
N TYR A 32 14.69 17.09 0.37
CA TYR A 32 14.97 17.30 1.78
C TYR A 32 16.43 16.97 2.17
N PRO A 33 17.05 17.75 3.07
CA PRO A 33 18.42 17.54 3.52
C PRO A 33 18.60 16.35 4.49
N LEU A 34 17.56 15.54 4.69
CA LEU A 34 17.55 14.43 5.65
C LEU A 34 17.96 13.13 4.95
N THR A 35 18.54 12.19 5.69
CA THR A 35 18.70 10.82 5.19
C THR A 35 17.35 10.08 5.18
N PRO A 36 17.20 9.00 4.38
CA PRO A 36 15.99 8.17 4.41
C PRO A 36 15.66 7.58 5.79
N GLU A 37 16.65 7.37 6.65
CA GLU A 37 16.45 6.91 8.03
C GLU A 37 15.87 8.01 8.92
N GLU A 38 16.41 9.22 8.85
CA GLU A 38 15.92 10.37 9.61
C GLU A 38 14.51 10.77 9.21
N TRP A 39 14.21 10.74 7.90
CA TRP A 39 12.86 11.01 7.42
C TRP A 39 11.86 9.98 7.95
N ARG A 40 12.20 8.68 7.89
CA ARG A 40 11.34 7.62 8.43
C ARG A 40 11.15 7.74 9.94
N ALA A 41 12.19 8.09 10.69
CA ALA A 41 12.08 8.31 12.13
C ALA A 41 11.12 9.46 12.49
N GLN A 42 10.95 10.45 11.60
CA GLN A 42 10.07 11.59 11.81
C GLN A 42 8.64 11.35 11.31
N ASN A 43 8.46 10.59 10.23
CA ASN A 43 7.19 10.49 9.51
C ASN A 43 6.50 9.13 9.61
N CYS A 44 7.23 8.07 9.98
CA CYS A 44 6.63 6.75 10.18
C CYS A 44 6.18 6.55 11.63
N PRO A 45 5.12 5.75 11.86
CA PRO A 45 4.76 5.32 13.21
C PRO A 45 5.85 4.43 13.81
N VAL A 46 6.17 4.66 15.09
CA VAL A 46 7.29 4.01 15.78
C VAL A 46 6.85 2.76 16.58
N ASP A 47 5.56 2.64 16.91
CA ASP A 47 5.03 1.62 17.83
C ASP A 47 3.80 0.90 17.26
N VAL A 48 3.91 0.35 16.05
CA VAL A 48 2.81 -0.43 15.45
C VAL A 48 2.67 -1.77 16.18
N GLN A 49 1.48 -2.00 16.75
CA GLN A 49 1.13 -3.25 17.42
C GLN A 49 0.17 -4.04 16.55
N CYS A 50 0.59 -5.23 16.15
CA CYS A 50 -0.25 -6.15 15.39
C CYS A 50 -0.98 -7.15 16.28
N PRO A 51 -2.15 -7.65 15.85
CA PRO A 51 -2.84 -8.74 16.52
C PRO A 51 -1.95 -9.98 16.68
N ALA A 52 -2.29 -10.83 17.65
CA ALA A 52 -1.56 -12.08 17.86
C ALA A 52 -1.52 -12.93 16.58
N GLY A 53 -0.33 -13.41 16.23
CA GLY A 53 -0.09 -14.18 15.00
C GLY A 53 0.25 -13.33 13.77
N SER A 54 -0.03 -12.03 13.81
CA SER A 54 0.33 -11.10 12.73
C SER A 54 1.66 -10.39 13.05
N GLN A 55 2.34 -9.92 12.02
CA GLN A 55 3.64 -9.25 12.15
C GLN A 55 3.58 -7.86 11.50
N VAL A 56 4.42 -6.95 11.99
CA VAL A 56 4.57 -5.64 11.38
C VAL A 56 5.31 -5.77 10.05
N ILE A 57 4.66 -5.35 8.98
CA ILE A 57 5.18 -5.36 7.61
C ILE A 57 5.28 -3.94 7.06
N TRP A 58 5.91 -3.83 5.90
CA TRP A 58 5.94 -2.58 5.16
C TRP A 58 4.55 -2.23 4.63
N ASP A 59 4.27 -0.92 4.58
CA ASP A 59 3.14 -0.41 3.83
C ASP A 59 3.26 -0.74 2.33
N ILE A 60 2.16 -0.51 1.62
CA ILE A 60 2.02 -0.57 0.16
C ILE A 60 3.10 0.20 -0.63
N CYS A 61 3.68 1.24 -0.01
CA CYS A 61 4.71 2.08 -0.59
C CYS A 61 6.13 1.59 -0.30
N TYR A 62 6.28 0.51 0.49
CA TYR A 62 7.53 0.04 1.03
C TYR A 62 8.33 1.09 1.81
N CYS A 63 7.61 1.98 2.50
CA CYS A 63 8.13 3.18 3.17
C CYS A 63 8.30 3.00 4.67
N CYS A 64 7.18 2.67 5.32
CA CYS A 64 7.04 2.59 6.75
C CYS A 64 6.63 1.19 7.14
N LYS A 65 7.22 0.67 8.22
CA LYS A 65 6.75 -0.54 8.87
C LYS A 65 5.52 -0.21 9.70
N SER A 66 4.38 -0.13 9.04
CA SER A 66 3.16 0.44 9.62
C SER A 66 1.91 -0.43 9.49
N GLU A 67 2.00 -1.50 8.70
CA GLU A 67 0.88 -2.39 8.44
C GLU A 67 1.07 -3.73 9.12
N CYS A 68 -0.03 -4.46 9.29
CA CYS A 68 -0.03 -5.78 9.88
C CYS A 68 -0.29 -6.85 8.83
N SER A 69 0.51 -7.90 8.84
CA SER A 69 0.36 -8.99 7.90
C SER A 69 -0.97 -9.73 8.06
N LYS A 70 -1.49 -10.21 6.94
CA LYS A 70 -2.57 -11.18 6.88
C LYS A 70 -2.13 -12.56 7.37
N LEU A 71 -3.06 -13.29 7.99
CA LEU A 71 -2.86 -14.64 8.50
C LEU A 71 -3.28 -15.69 7.47
N GLU A 72 -3.01 -16.96 7.76
CA GLU A 72 -3.47 -18.06 6.91
C GLU A 72 -5.00 -18.01 6.73
N GLY A 73 -5.44 -18.10 5.47
CA GLY A 73 -6.85 -18.03 5.06
C GLY A 73 -7.39 -16.62 4.83
N ASP A 74 -6.71 -15.58 5.30
CA ASP A 74 -7.13 -14.19 5.09
C ASP A 74 -6.98 -13.77 3.62
N GLU A 75 -7.83 -12.82 3.21
CA GLU A 75 -7.79 -12.21 1.87
C GLU A 75 -6.50 -11.39 1.67
N CYS A 76 -5.93 -11.45 0.47
CA CYS A 76 -4.70 -10.78 0.08
C CYS A 76 -4.67 -10.37 -1.41
N GLY A 77 -3.73 -9.49 -1.78
CA GLY A 77 -3.54 -9.03 -3.15
C GLY A 77 -4.48 -7.87 -3.53
N GLY A 78 -5.09 -7.93 -4.72
CA GLY A 78 -5.86 -6.81 -5.27
C GLY A 78 -4.98 -5.66 -5.78
N ASP A 79 -5.62 -4.53 -6.09
CA ASP A 79 -4.93 -3.34 -6.59
C ASP A 79 -3.88 -2.89 -5.58
N TRP A 80 -2.60 -2.95 -5.97
CA TRP A 80 -1.48 -2.57 -5.11
C TRP A 80 -1.47 -3.27 -3.74
N ASP A 81 -1.90 -4.53 -3.65
CA ASP A 81 -1.99 -5.25 -2.37
C ASP A 81 -2.94 -4.63 -1.34
N MET A 82 -3.92 -3.80 -1.77
CA MET A 82 -4.90 -3.19 -0.88
C MET A 82 -5.79 -4.19 -0.13
N ALA A 83 -5.96 -5.42 -0.65
CA ALA A 83 -6.64 -6.48 0.10
C ALA A 83 -5.77 -7.01 1.26
N GLY A 84 -4.45 -6.87 1.14
CA GLY A 84 -3.46 -7.11 2.18
C GLY A 84 -2.30 -7.98 1.74
N THR A 85 -1.27 -8.02 2.59
CA THR A 85 -0.03 -8.78 2.36
C THR A 85 0.12 -9.87 3.41
N CYS A 86 0.43 -11.08 2.97
CA CYS A 86 0.59 -12.24 3.84
C CYS A 86 1.84 -12.14 4.74
N GLY A 87 1.76 -12.78 5.91
CA GLY A 87 2.87 -12.86 6.86
C GLY A 87 3.99 -13.82 6.43
N ASP A 88 5.04 -13.90 7.25
CA ASP A 88 6.18 -14.77 6.99
C ASP A 88 5.73 -16.22 6.92
N GLY A 89 6.23 -16.95 5.92
CA GLY A 89 5.84 -18.36 5.70
C GLY A 89 4.55 -18.56 4.91
N LEU A 90 3.88 -17.48 4.49
CA LEU A 90 2.66 -17.53 3.68
C LEU A 90 2.88 -16.88 2.31
N GLU A 91 2.15 -17.33 1.29
CA GLU A 91 2.03 -16.69 -0.03
C GLU A 91 0.58 -16.34 -0.35
N CYS A 92 0.37 -15.28 -1.14
CA CYS A 92 -0.95 -14.93 -1.63
C CYS A 92 -1.31 -15.82 -2.83
N TYR A 93 -2.22 -16.78 -2.63
CA TYR A 93 -2.65 -17.70 -3.66
C TYR A 93 -3.98 -17.28 -4.28
N ILE A 94 -4.01 -17.23 -5.62
CA ILE A 94 -5.18 -16.85 -6.42
C ILE A 94 -5.69 -18.10 -7.13
N GLU A 95 -6.89 -18.55 -6.80
CA GLU A 95 -7.60 -19.62 -7.49
C GLU A 95 -8.10 -19.11 -8.84
N GLU A 96 -7.32 -19.37 -9.90
CA GLU A 96 -7.64 -19.05 -11.30
C GLU A 96 -7.92 -17.56 -11.55
N PRO A 97 -6.90 -16.75 -11.89
CA PRO A 97 -7.13 -15.36 -12.23
C PRO A 97 -8.04 -15.30 -13.47
N ASP A 98 -9.25 -14.76 -13.33
CA ASP A 98 -10.11 -14.49 -14.46
C ASP A 98 -9.47 -13.40 -15.33
N THR A 99 -8.73 -13.85 -16.35
CA THR A 99 -8.02 -12.96 -17.29
C THR A 99 -8.95 -12.15 -18.19
N SER A 100 -10.28 -12.37 -18.11
CA SER A 100 -11.26 -11.63 -18.91
C SER A 100 -11.60 -10.26 -18.33
N GLU A 101 -11.37 -10.04 -17.03
CA GLU A 101 -11.53 -8.74 -16.38
C GLU A 101 -10.16 -8.10 -16.06
N TYR A 102 -10.03 -6.79 -16.32
CA TYR A 102 -8.87 -5.97 -15.92
C TYR A 102 -8.87 -5.69 -14.40
N ARG A 103 -9.36 -6.63 -13.59
CA ARG A 103 -9.34 -6.50 -12.13
C ARG A 103 -8.13 -7.26 -11.60
N PRO A 104 -7.29 -6.62 -10.78
CA PRO A 104 -6.21 -7.35 -10.12
C PRO A 104 -6.83 -8.45 -9.25
N PRO A 105 -6.29 -9.66 -9.33
CA PRO A 105 -6.85 -10.79 -8.62
C PRO A 105 -6.67 -10.63 -7.11
N ILE A 106 -7.71 -11.04 -6.40
CA ILE A 106 -7.72 -11.19 -4.96
C ILE A 106 -7.58 -12.68 -4.66
N GLY A 107 -6.74 -13.01 -3.68
CA GLY A 107 -6.47 -14.38 -3.25
C GLY A 107 -6.58 -14.54 -1.75
N ASN A 108 -6.05 -15.66 -1.26
CA ASN A 108 -5.97 -15.97 0.16
C ASN A 108 -4.55 -16.36 0.54
N CYS A 109 -4.14 -16.02 1.76
CA CYS A 109 -2.84 -16.41 2.29
C CYS A 109 -2.80 -17.91 2.58
N VAL A 110 -1.87 -18.62 1.96
CA VAL A 110 -1.66 -20.05 2.14
C VAL A 110 -0.21 -20.33 2.54
N PRO A 111 0.08 -21.45 3.22
CA PRO A 111 1.45 -21.82 3.55
C PRO A 111 2.33 -21.94 2.31
N LEU A 112 3.52 -21.34 2.36
CA LEU A 112 4.53 -21.50 1.33
C LEU A 112 4.79 -23.00 1.13
N LYS A 113 4.65 -23.48 -0.10
CA LYS A 113 5.12 -24.82 -0.43
C LYS A 113 6.62 -24.87 -0.16
N PRO A 114 7.13 -25.89 0.57
CA PRO A 114 8.56 -26.03 0.73
C PRO A 114 9.19 -26.22 -0.65
N THR A 115 9.80 -25.18 -1.20
CA THR A 115 10.74 -25.35 -2.29
C THR A 115 11.87 -26.18 -1.71
N ALA A 116 12.02 -27.42 -2.20
CA ALA A 116 13.12 -28.31 -1.86
C ALA A 116 14.41 -27.49 -1.81
N ALA A 117 14.88 -27.22 -0.59
CA ALA A 117 16.08 -26.46 -0.36
C ALA A 117 17.21 -27.18 -1.10
N THR A 118 17.78 -26.54 -2.10
CA THR A 118 19.03 -26.99 -2.70
C THR A 118 20.08 -26.91 -1.60
N ALA A 119 20.52 -28.08 -1.16
CA ALA A 119 21.58 -28.29 -0.19
C ALA A 119 22.93 -27.75 -0.67
#